data_AF-A0A1X6MK66-F1
#
_entry.id   AF-A0A1X6MK66-F1
#
_cell.length_a   1.000
_cell.length_b   1.000
_cell.length_c   1.000
_cell.angle_alpha   90.00
_cell.angle_beta   90.00
_cell.angle_gamma   90.00
#
_symmetry.space_group_name_H-M   'P 1'
#
loop_
_entity.id
_entity.type
_entity.pdbx_description
1 polymer ?
#
loop_
_entity_poly.entity_id
_entity_poly.type
_entity_poly.pdbx_seq_one_letter_code
_entity_poly.pdbx_strand_id
1 'polypeptide(L)'
;MVSLNFTELPPELLVSILRFMDAQDLAVIKQVCRIFLHLVQDTVELQYKCSLDLAGMIDEPDCRLSHPEKLEKLRSLQRMCSKPALIQGKSISRKLYNPYAVSPGLVFAQENENGGIDFLQFPCPLFGTEERAWTIHEDKFDVHIWTPPMDNFAFSVFPETARHTHLPLTVTSQRRADLERGFSCKATWWGSKFRFITASAVKSRFGIGELDIGFILSYTYLTGATVLPLSMIRGWYRTAQEDGARGHFQGKWQPGCLRVPHQGLPSAAEVQGMHAMFVSVHRHEDRFDLQAGFIDYQTSRGSSDQWGIVAPNNENTLRLPARPILVDDTEGRDGIRLGGDIVVIPDHAILQEYQEEGGIERFWQAYYITASDE
;
A
#
# COMPACT_ATOMS: atom_id res chain seq x y z
N MET A 1 15.82 -45.51 31.97
CA MET A 1 15.00 -44.75 31.00
C MET A 1 15.79 -44.67 29.71
N VAL A 2 15.18 -44.97 28.56
CA VAL A 2 15.81 -44.68 27.27
C VAL A 2 15.60 -43.19 26.99
N SER A 3 16.68 -42.42 26.93
CA SER A 3 16.63 -41.04 26.47
C SER A 3 16.46 -41.04 24.96
N LEU A 4 15.23 -40.86 24.48
CA LEU A 4 14.95 -40.65 23.06
C LEU A 4 15.65 -39.37 22.61
N ASN A 5 16.64 -39.51 21.73
CA ASN A 5 17.34 -38.36 21.18
C ASN A 5 16.53 -37.82 19.99
N PHE A 6 16.13 -36.55 20.06
CA PHE A 6 15.25 -35.95 19.05
C PHE A 6 15.85 -35.97 17.63
N THR A 7 17.18 -36.02 17.50
CA THR A 7 17.89 -36.14 16.21
C THR A 7 17.82 -37.53 15.58
N GLU A 8 17.25 -38.54 16.26
CA GLU A 8 17.04 -39.89 15.71
C GLU A 8 15.71 -40.04 14.97
N LEU A 9 14.86 -39.00 14.99
CA LEU A 9 13.62 -38.96 14.22
C LEU A 9 13.90 -38.84 12.71
N PRO A 10 13.13 -39.54 11.84
CA PRO A 10 13.16 -39.31 10.40
C PRO A 10 12.95 -37.83 10.01
N PRO A 11 13.65 -37.33 8.98
CA PRO A 11 13.63 -35.92 8.61
C PRO A 11 12.23 -35.41 8.25
N GLU A 12 11.33 -36.27 7.75
CA GLU A 12 9.94 -35.94 7.42
C GLU A 12 9.11 -35.61 8.66
N LEU A 13 9.37 -36.31 9.78
CA LEU A 13 8.74 -36.02 11.07
C LEU A 13 9.30 -34.73 11.67
N LEU A 14 10.62 -34.51 11.55
CA LEU A 14 11.24 -33.27 11.99
C LEU A 14 10.67 -32.06 11.22
N VAL A 15 10.61 -32.11 9.88
CA VAL A 15 9.96 -31.09 9.06
C VAL A 15 8.50 -30.88 9.48
N SER A 16 7.76 -31.96 9.73
CA SER A 16 6.36 -31.88 10.15
C SER A 16 6.19 -31.17 11.51
N ILE A 17 7.13 -31.31 12.44
CA ILE A 17 7.16 -30.55 13.69
C ILE A 17 7.54 -29.08 13.43
N LEU A 18 8.59 -28.84 12.65
CA LEU A 18 9.09 -27.50 12.33
C LEU A 18 8.03 -26.62 11.62
N ARG A 19 7.11 -27.21 10.84
CA ARG A 19 5.98 -26.50 10.21
C ARG A 19 5.12 -25.71 11.20
N PHE A 20 4.96 -26.20 12.43
CA PHE A 20 4.14 -25.56 13.46
C PHE A 20 4.86 -24.41 14.19
N MET A 21 6.19 -24.35 14.13
CA MET A 21 7.01 -23.29 14.74
C MET A 21 6.93 -21.99 13.93
N ASP A 22 6.92 -20.82 14.57
CA ASP A 22 6.93 -19.54 13.84
C ASP A 22 8.31 -19.24 13.22
N ALA A 23 8.43 -18.15 12.47
CA ALA A 23 9.69 -17.81 11.81
C ALA A 23 10.83 -17.42 12.77
N GLN A 24 10.51 -16.92 13.97
CA GLN A 24 11.49 -16.55 15.00
C GLN A 24 12.02 -17.82 15.68
N ASP A 25 11.13 -18.73 16.04
CA ASP A 25 11.46 -20.08 16.51
C ASP A 25 12.31 -20.85 15.48
N LEU A 26 11.96 -20.76 14.19
CA LEU A 26 12.76 -21.33 13.10
C LEU A 26 14.14 -20.65 12.96
N ALA A 27 14.25 -19.34 13.20
CA ALA A 27 15.53 -18.63 13.21
C ALA A 27 16.43 -19.06 14.39
N VAL A 28 15.85 -19.39 15.54
CA VAL A 28 16.56 -19.94 16.70
C VAL A 28 16.98 -21.39 16.44
N ILE A 29 16.09 -22.26 15.97
CA ILE A 29 16.40 -23.70 15.84
C ILE A 29 17.50 -23.99 14.80
N LYS A 30 17.62 -23.16 13.75
CA LYS A 30 18.75 -23.17 12.79
C LYS A 30 20.12 -23.01 13.46
N GLN A 31 20.19 -22.38 14.63
CA GLN A 31 21.44 -22.15 15.37
C GLN A 31 21.79 -23.30 16.33
N VAL A 32 20.82 -24.18 16.63
CA VAL A 32 20.99 -25.28 17.61
C VAL A 32 21.89 -26.39 17.07
N CYS A 33 21.67 -26.84 15.83
CA CYS A 33 22.53 -27.85 15.20
C CYS A 33 22.47 -27.84 13.67
N ARG A 34 23.46 -28.46 13.02
CA ARG A 34 23.54 -28.54 11.54
C ARG A 34 22.35 -29.27 10.92
N ILE A 35 21.76 -30.26 11.60
CA ILE A 35 20.60 -31.02 11.07
C ILE A 35 19.41 -30.06 10.89
N PHE A 36 19.07 -29.24 11.89
CA PHE A 36 18.00 -28.27 11.75
C PHE A 36 18.31 -27.16 10.72
N LEU A 37 19.57 -26.72 10.65
CA LEU A 37 20.00 -25.79 9.61
C LEU A 37 19.70 -26.35 8.21
N HIS A 38 20.11 -27.59 7.94
CA HIS A 38 19.83 -28.28 6.67
C HIS A 38 18.32 -28.47 6.45
N LEU A 39 17.56 -28.98 7.43
CA LEU A 39 16.12 -29.17 7.26
C LEU A 39 15.38 -27.87 6.90
N VAL A 40 15.75 -26.74 7.49
CA VAL A 40 15.15 -25.43 7.15
C VAL A 40 15.70 -24.86 5.83
N GLN A 41 16.95 -25.15 5.46
CA GLN A 41 17.55 -24.72 4.19
C GLN A 41 17.09 -25.56 2.99
N ASP A 42 16.76 -26.84 3.18
CA ASP A 42 16.42 -27.77 2.11
C ASP A 42 14.90 -27.88 1.93
N THR A 43 14.11 -27.58 2.96
CA THR A 43 12.63 -27.59 2.88
C THR A 43 12.08 -26.24 2.40
N VAL A 44 11.60 -26.20 1.16
CA VAL A 44 11.05 -24.99 0.51
C VAL A 44 9.94 -24.30 1.33
N GLU A 45 9.08 -25.06 2.00
CA GLU A 45 8.00 -24.51 2.83
C GLU A 45 8.52 -23.78 4.08
N LEU A 46 9.58 -24.31 4.72
CA LEU A 46 10.22 -23.66 5.87
C LEU A 46 11.04 -22.44 5.42
N GLN A 47 11.71 -22.53 4.26
CA GLN A 47 12.33 -21.37 3.61
C GLN A 47 11.30 -20.27 3.34
N TYR A 48 10.13 -20.63 2.77
CA TYR A 48 9.05 -19.69 2.48
C TYR A 48 8.55 -19.00 3.75
N LYS A 49 8.24 -19.77 4.80
CA LYS A 49 7.80 -19.22 6.10
C LYS A 49 8.82 -18.23 6.69
N CYS A 50 10.12 -18.56 6.63
CA CYS A 50 11.18 -17.65 7.06
C CYS A 50 11.26 -16.40 6.16
N SER A 51 11.26 -16.56 4.84
CA SER A 51 11.34 -15.46 3.88
C SER A 51 10.16 -14.50 3.97
N LEU A 52 8.97 -15.02 4.30
CA LEU A 52 7.73 -14.28 4.44
C LEU A 52 7.75 -13.35 5.68
N ASP A 53 8.22 -13.85 6.83
CA ASP A 53 8.47 -13.03 8.03
C ASP A 53 9.60 -12.01 7.78
N LEU A 54 10.65 -12.41 7.04
CA LEU A 54 11.70 -11.52 6.53
C LEU A 54 11.23 -10.53 5.43
N ALA A 55 9.96 -10.57 5.03
CA ALA A 55 9.31 -9.51 4.26
C ALA A 55 8.19 -8.81 5.06
N GLY A 56 7.92 -9.28 6.29
CA GLY A 56 6.72 -9.05 7.09
C GLY A 56 5.45 -9.06 6.24
N MET A 57 5.33 -10.06 5.39
CA MET A 57 4.10 -10.36 4.66
C MET A 57 3.33 -11.45 5.41
N ILE A 58 2.06 -11.64 5.06
CA ILE A 58 1.22 -12.73 5.57
C ILE A 58 0.86 -13.62 4.37
N ASP A 59 0.84 -14.94 4.58
CA ASP A 59 0.53 -15.89 3.51
C ASP A 59 -0.96 -15.86 3.19
N GLU A 60 -1.29 -15.96 1.90
CA GLU A 60 -2.67 -16.19 1.49
C GLU A 60 -2.96 -17.69 1.44
N PRO A 61 -3.87 -18.21 2.28
CA PRO A 61 -4.32 -19.59 2.20
C PRO A 61 -5.04 -19.93 0.87
N ASP A 62 -5.79 -19.01 0.27
CA ASP A 62 -6.51 -19.22 -1.00
C ASP A 62 -5.61 -19.10 -2.26
N CYS A 63 -4.32 -18.79 -2.10
CA CYS A 63 -3.39 -18.59 -3.21
C CYS A 63 -3.00 -19.94 -3.84
N ARG A 64 -3.36 -20.11 -5.11
CA ARG A 64 -3.19 -21.35 -5.90
C ARG A 64 -1.73 -21.70 -6.23
N LEU A 65 -0.78 -20.83 -5.91
CA LEU A 65 0.64 -21.04 -6.18
C LEU A 65 1.23 -22.02 -5.17
N SER A 66 2.08 -22.92 -5.64
CA SER A 66 2.85 -23.82 -4.79
C SER A 66 3.91 -23.07 -3.97
N HIS A 67 4.36 -23.65 -2.85
CA HIS A 67 5.41 -23.04 -2.01
C HIS A 67 6.70 -22.63 -2.77
N PRO A 68 7.22 -23.41 -3.75
CA PRO A 68 8.32 -22.97 -4.61
C PRO A 68 8.01 -21.68 -5.37
N GLU A 69 6.84 -21.58 -6.02
CA GLU A 69 6.44 -20.40 -6.79
C GLU A 69 6.20 -19.19 -5.87
N LYS A 70 5.57 -19.39 -4.70
CA LYS A 70 5.39 -18.34 -3.69
C LYS A 70 6.76 -17.79 -3.22
N LEU A 71 7.73 -18.68 -2.94
CA LEU A 71 9.09 -18.30 -2.52
C LEU A 71 9.90 -17.62 -3.62
N GLU A 72 9.78 -18.07 -4.87
CA GLU A 72 10.44 -17.45 -6.02
C GLU A 72 9.93 -16.02 -6.24
N LYS A 73 8.60 -15.83 -6.25
CA LYS A 73 7.98 -14.51 -6.38
C LYS A 73 8.38 -13.58 -5.24
N LEU A 74 8.41 -14.08 -4.01
CA LEU A 74 8.84 -13.31 -2.84
C LEU A 74 10.32 -12.89 -2.91
N ARG A 75 11.22 -13.79 -3.36
CA ARG A 75 12.62 -13.43 -3.63
C ARG A 75 12.76 -12.44 -4.77
N SER A 76 11.91 -12.53 -5.78
CA SER A 76 11.88 -11.57 -6.89
C SER A 76 11.40 -10.20 -6.44
N LEU A 77 10.41 -10.15 -5.54
CA LEU A 77 9.96 -8.94 -4.87
C LEU A 77 11.07 -8.31 -4.03
N GLN A 78 11.75 -9.09 -3.18
CA GLN A 78 12.89 -8.63 -2.38
C GLN A 78 14.04 -8.08 -3.24
N ARG A 79 14.34 -8.69 -4.40
CA ARG A 79 15.32 -8.15 -5.36
C ARG A 79 14.88 -6.82 -5.97
N MET A 80 13.61 -6.71 -6.33
CA MET A 80 13.02 -5.45 -6.84
C MET A 80 13.04 -4.35 -5.77
N CYS A 81 12.69 -4.63 -4.51
CA CYS A 81 12.71 -3.62 -3.44
C CYS A 81 14.13 -3.19 -3.03
N SER A 82 15.13 -4.07 -3.18
CA SER A 82 16.54 -3.77 -2.85
C SER A 82 17.33 -3.12 -3.99
N LYS A 83 16.99 -3.41 -5.24
CA LYS A 83 17.53 -2.75 -6.44
C LYS A 83 16.40 -2.39 -7.40
N PRO A 84 15.55 -1.41 -7.04
CA PRO A 84 14.46 -1.00 -7.89
C PRO A 84 15.01 -0.32 -9.14
N ALA A 85 14.34 -0.51 -10.27
CA ALA A 85 14.50 0.26 -11.49
C ALA A 85 13.11 0.74 -11.92
N LEU A 86 13.05 1.85 -12.65
CA LEU A 86 11.79 2.40 -13.16
C LEU A 86 11.83 2.45 -14.68
N ILE A 87 10.92 1.72 -15.32
CA ILE A 87 10.75 1.66 -16.77
C ILE A 87 9.55 2.52 -17.16
N GLN A 88 9.73 3.50 -18.05
CA GLN A 88 8.62 4.32 -18.54
C GLN A 88 7.62 3.46 -19.32
N GLY A 89 6.38 3.45 -18.85
CA GLY A 89 5.25 2.77 -19.47
C GLY A 89 4.47 3.65 -20.44
N LYS A 90 3.28 3.19 -20.81
CA LYS A 90 2.36 3.91 -21.71
C LYS A 90 1.68 5.09 -21.00
N SER A 91 1.48 6.18 -21.73
CA SER A 91 0.63 7.30 -21.28
C SER A 91 -0.86 6.98 -21.44
N ILE A 92 -1.66 7.36 -20.44
CA ILE A 92 -3.10 7.14 -20.38
C ILE A 92 -3.78 8.50 -20.34
N SER A 93 -4.78 8.78 -21.20
CA SER A 93 -5.54 10.04 -21.11
C SER A 93 -6.26 10.12 -19.75
N ARG A 94 -5.99 11.16 -18.95
CA ARG A 94 -6.77 11.48 -17.75
C ARG A 94 -7.95 12.34 -18.18
N LYS A 95 -9.16 11.86 -17.89
CA LYS A 95 -10.37 12.67 -18.04
C LYS A 95 -10.46 13.66 -16.88
N LEU A 96 -10.53 14.95 -17.19
CA LEU A 96 -10.61 16.02 -16.18
C LEU A 96 -11.89 15.86 -15.33
N TYR A 97 -11.81 16.22 -14.05
CA TYR A 97 -12.90 16.10 -13.06
C TYR A 97 -13.38 14.68 -12.72
N ASN A 98 -13.08 13.70 -13.57
CA ASN A 98 -13.46 12.32 -13.36
C ASN A 98 -12.63 11.70 -12.22
N PRO A 99 -13.28 11.08 -11.23
CA PRO A 99 -12.61 10.47 -10.11
C PRO A 99 -11.97 9.13 -10.56
N TYR A 100 -10.86 8.75 -9.91
CA TYR A 100 -10.13 7.52 -10.22
C TYR A 100 -9.86 6.68 -8.97
N ALA A 101 -9.72 5.37 -9.16
CA ALA A 101 -9.37 4.42 -8.11
C ALA A 101 -8.27 3.47 -8.59
N VAL A 102 -7.42 3.03 -7.67
CA VAL A 102 -6.50 1.91 -7.88
C VAL A 102 -6.86 0.80 -6.91
N SER A 103 -6.77 -0.44 -7.38
CA SER A 103 -6.95 -1.64 -6.56
C SER A 103 -5.62 -2.38 -6.35
N PRO A 104 -5.46 -3.15 -5.25
CA PRO A 104 -4.31 -4.04 -5.04
C PRO A 104 -4.14 -5.12 -6.12
N GLY A 105 -5.15 -5.33 -6.97
CA GLY A 105 -5.08 -6.22 -8.14
C GLY A 105 -4.50 -5.57 -9.40
N LEU A 106 -3.81 -4.43 -9.25
CA LEU A 106 -3.17 -3.66 -10.34
C LEU A 106 -4.14 -3.08 -11.36
N VAL A 107 -5.41 -2.98 -11.01
CA VAL A 107 -6.43 -2.35 -11.86
C VAL A 107 -6.58 -0.89 -11.42
N PHE A 108 -6.21 0.02 -12.31
CA PHE A 108 -6.62 1.42 -12.29
C PHE A 108 -7.99 1.54 -12.97
N ALA A 109 -8.88 2.33 -12.40
CA ALA A 109 -10.20 2.61 -12.91
C ALA A 109 -10.43 4.13 -12.94
N GLN A 110 -10.94 4.65 -14.04
CA GLN A 110 -11.38 6.04 -14.16
C GLN A 110 -12.73 6.11 -14.88
N GLU A 111 -13.57 7.07 -14.52
CA GLU A 111 -14.78 7.38 -15.28
C GLU A 111 -14.40 7.95 -16.67
N ASN A 112 -15.18 7.63 -17.70
CA ASN A 112 -14.97 8.06 -19.08
C ASN A 112 -16.03 9.06 -19.54
N GLU A 113 -15.85 9.64 -20.74
CA GLU A 113 -16.72 10.70 -21.28
C GLU A 113 -18.17 10.25 -21.55
N ASN A 114 -18.46 8.94 -21.52
CA ASN A 114 -19.77 8.36 -21.77
C ASN A 114 -20.45 7.86 -20.48
N GLY A 115 -20.02 8.33 -19.29
CA GLY A 115 -20.52 7.87 -17.98
C GLY A 115 -20.13 6.43 -17.60
N GLY A 116 -19.33 5.76 -18.45
CA GLY A 116 -18.78 4.44 -18.15
C GLY A 116 -17.50 4.51 -17.32
N ILE A 117 -16.97 3.34 -16.96
CA ILE A 117 -15.68 3.20 -16.27
C ILE A 117 -14.71 2.48 -17.21
N ASP A 118 -13.58 3.15 -17.49
CA ASP A 118 -12.43 2.54 -18.15
C ASP A 118 -11.52 1.92 -17.09
N PHE A 119 -11.19 0.65 -17.29
CA PHE A 119 -10.27 -0.12 -16.47
C PHE A 119 -8.99 -0.41 -17.23
N LEU A 120 -7.85 -0.23 -16.56
CA LEU A 120 -6.54 -0.64 -17.02
C LEU A 120 -5.89 -1.52 -15.95
N GLN A 121 -5.74 -2.80 -16.25
CA GLN A 121 -4.85 -3.70 -15.52
C GLN A 121 -3.43 -3.50 -16.01
N PHE A 122 -2.53 -3.11 -15.11
CA PHE A 122 -1.11 -2.99 -15.42
C PHE A 122 -0.45 -4.37 -15.57
N PRO A 123 0.55 -4.50 -16.46
CA PRO A 123 1.35 -5.70 -16.55
C PRO A 123 2.15 -5.90 -15.25
N CYS A 124 2.26 -7.15 -14.80
CA CYS A 124 3.16 -7.52 -13.73
C CYS A 124 3.83 -8.87 -14.01
N PRO A 125 5.14 -8.88 -14.30
CA PRO A 125 5.92 -10.11 -14.43
C PRO A 125 5.86 -10.99 -13.16
N LEU A 126 5.86 -10.40 -11.96
CA LEU A 126 5.78 -11.16 -10.69
C LEU A 126 4.48 -11.97 -10.59
N PHE A 127 3.36 -11.44 -11.10
CA PHE A 127 2.07 -12.13 -11.07
C PHE A 127 1.72 -12.86 -12.37
N GLY A 128 2.51 -12.69 -13.43
CA GLY A 128 2.17 -13.21 -14.76
C GLY A 128 0.94 -12.53 -15.35
N THR A 129 0.63 -11.30 -14.93
CA THR A 129 -0.50 -10.54 -15.47
C THR A 129 -0.04 -9.69 -16.65
N GLU A 130 -0.76 -9.81 -17.76
CA GLU A 130 -0.56 -9.00 -18.95
C GLU A 130 -1.26 -7.63 -18.80
N GLU A 131 -0.82 -6.63 -19.56
CA GLU A 131 -1.56 -5.37 -19.69
C GLU A 131 -2.92 -5.65 -20.34
N ARG A 132 -4.02 -5.21 -19.69
CA ARG A 132 -5.38 -5.38 -20.22
C ARG A 132 -6.21 -4.14 -19.98
N ALA A 133 -6.89 -3.66 -21.01
CA ALA A 133 -7.84 -2.57 -20.93
C ALA A 133 -9.25 -3.07 -21.26
N TRP A 134 -10.25 -2.63 -20.50
CA TRP A 134 -11.66 -2.87 -20.81
C TRP A 134 -12.52 -1.71 -20.28
N THR A 135 -13.64 -1.46 -20.95
CA THR A 135 -14.62 -0.46 -20.53
C THR A 135 -15.89 -1.17 -20.09
N ILE A 136 -16.51 -0.69 -19.00
CA ILE A 136 -17.86 -1.07 -18.62
C ILE A 136 -18.72 0.19 -18.69
N HIS A 137 -19.76 0.14 -19.52
CA HIS A 137 -20.68 1.25 -19.76
C HIS A 137 -21.73 1.36 -18.64
N GLU A 138 -22.28 2.57 -18.46
CA GLU A 138 -23.29 2.88 -17.43
C GLU A 138 -24.53 1.97 -17.53
N ASP A 139 -24.96 1.61 -18.74
CA ASP A 139 -26.10 0.72 -19.02
C ASP A 139 -25.96 -0.71 -18.45
N LYS A 140 -24.77 -1.08 -17.96
CA LYS A 140 -24.46 -2.39 -17.37
C LYS A 140 -24.29 -2.36 -15.85
N PHE A 141 -24.41 -1.19 -15.22
CA PHE A 141 -24.31 -1.03 -13.77
C PHE A 141 -25.61 -0.49 -13.17
N ASP A 142 -26.25 -1.28 -12.31
CA ASP A 142 -27.24 -0.79 -11.34
C ASP A 142 -26.49 -0.25 -10.09
N VAL A 143 -25.58 0.70 -10.33
CA VAL A 143 -24.69 1.29 -9.32
C VAL A 143 -24.60 2.79 -9.55
N HIS A 144 -25.36 3.56 -8.79
CA HIS A 144 -25.24 5.02 -8.82
C HIS A 144 -23.91 5.44 -8.21
N ILE A 145 -22.96 5.87 -9.05
CA ILE A 145 -21.69 6.45 -8.58
C ILE A 145 -22.03 7.79 -7.92
N TRP A 146 -21.90 7.86 -6.59
CA TRP A 146 -22.10 9.10 -5.86
C TRP A 146 -20.76 9.82 -5.70
N THR A 147 -20.52 10.80 -6.56
CA THR A 147 -19.48 11.81 -6.38
C THR A 147 -20.01 12.90 -5.44
N PRO A 148 -19.53 13.00 -4.18
CA PRO A 148 -19.84 14.17 -3.36
C PRO A 148 -19.35 15.45 -4.05
N PRO A 149 -20.09 16.56 -3.97
CA PRO A 149 -19.58 17.85 -4.44
C PRO A 149 -18.24 18.15 -3.76
N MET A 150 -17.28 18.57 -4.59
CA MET A 150 -15.86 18.80 -4.30
C MET A 150 -15.55 19.19 -2.85
N ASP A 151 -14.89 18.28 -2.10
CA ASP A 151 -13.98 18.62 -0.99
C ASP A 151 -13.29 17.38 -0.39
N ASN A 152 -13.89 16.18 -0.47
CA ASN A 152 -13.32 14.96 0.11
C ASN A 152 -13.68 13.66 -0.67
N PHE A 153 -12.78 13.20 -1.54
CA PHE A 153 -12.97 11.94 -2.27
C PHE A 153 -12.88 10.70 -1.36
N ALA A 154 -13.71 9.69 -1.67
CA ALA A 154 -13.58 8.28 -1.31
C ALA A 154 -14.57 7.50 -2.19
N PHE A 155 -14.13 6.43 -2.85
CA PHE A 155 -15.02 5.54 -3.59
C PHE A 155 -15.60 4.47 -2.66
N SER A 156 -16.84 4.08 -2.90
CA SER A 156 -17.45 2.89 -2.32
C SER A 156 -18.46 2.33 -3.32
N VAL A 157 -18.17 1.15 -3.87
CA VAL A 157 -19.04 0.44 -4.80
C VAL A 157 -19.93 -0.49 -3.99
N PHE A 158 -21.24 -0.23 -3.98
CA PHE A 158 -22.23 -1.08 -3.33
C PHE A 158 -23.01 -1.87 -4.38
N PRO A 159 -23.06 -3.21 -4.30
CA PRO A 159 -23.97 -4.00 -5.14
C PRO A 159 -25.39 -3.91 -4.56
N GLU A 160 -26.29 -3.22 -5.25
CA GLU A 160 -27.70 -3.19 -4.87
C GLU A 160 -28.33 -4.56 -5.13
N THR A 161 -28.77 -5.26 -4.08
CA THR A 161 -29.32 -6.61 -4.19
C THR A 161 -30.82 -6.52 -4.49
N ALA A 162 -31.15 -6.49 -5.78
CA ALA A 162 -32.52 -6.48 -6.26
C ALA A 162 -33.38 -7.59 -5.60
N ARG A 163 -34.44 -7.16 -4.90
CA ARG A 163 -35.53 -8.03 -4.42
C ARG A 163 -36.89 -7.39 -4.66
N HIS A 164 -37.41 -7.56 -5.87
CA HIS A 164 -38.85 -7.46 -6.07
C HIS A 164 -39.54 -8.71 -5.48
N THR A 165 -40.33 -8.53 -4.43
CA THR A 165 -41.48 -9.39 -4.11
C THR A 165 -42.41 -8.66 -3.15
N HIS A 166 -43.67 -8.46 -3.54
CA HIS A 166 -44.67 -7.81 -2.71
C HIS A 166 -45.30 -8.79 -1.71
N LEU A 167 -45.37 -8.40 -0.42
CA LEU A 167 -46.59 -8.32 0.42
C LEU A 167 -46.20 -8.08 1.90
N PRO A 168 -47.10 -7.53 2.75
CA PRO A 168 -46.71 -6.83 3.98
C PRO A 168 -46.75 -7.71 5.24
N LEU A 169 -46.01 -7.30 6.28
CA LEU A 169 -46.47 -7.29 7.68
C LEU A 169 -45.47 -6.56 8.61
N THR A 170 -45.93 -6.28 9.83
CA THR A 170 -45.48 -5.17 10.67
C THR A 170 -44.55 -5.60 11.82
N VAL A 171 -43.40 -4.91 11.99
CA VAL A 171 -42.61 -4.75 13.24
C VAL A 171 -42.05 -6.05 13.88
N THR A 172 -40.72 -6.20 14.00
CA THR A 172 -40.03 -5.80 15.25
C THR A 172 -38.56 -5.41 15.05
N SER A 173 -38.08 -4.56 15.96
CA SER A 173 -36.78 -3.88 15.92
C SER A 173 -35.60 -4.76 16.37
N GLN A 174 -35.08 -5.63 15.49
CA GLN A 174 -33.85 -6.39 15.80
C GLN A 174 -33.00 -6.77 14.56
N ARG A 175 -32.55 -5.79 13.77
CA ARG A 175 -31.47 -5.99 12.78
C ARG A 175 -30.78 -4.69 12.36
N ARG A 176 -29.83 -4.24 13.18
CA ARG A 176 -28.88 -3.16 12.83
C ARG A 176 -27.43 -3.41 13.28
N ALA A 177 -27.13 -4.61 13.79
CA ALA A 177 -25.80 -4.97 14.32
C ALA A 177 -24.93 -5.82 13.37
N ASP A 178 -25.52 -6.38 12.31
CA ASP A 178 -24.83 -7.33 11.41
C ASP A 178 -24.39 -6.72 10.06
N LEU A 179 -24.66 -5.43 9.83
CA LEU A 179 -24.31 -4.70 8.60
C LEU A 179 -23.14 -3.70 8.78
N GLU A 180 -22.65 -3.51 10.01
CA GLU A 180 -21.56 -2.58 10.34
C GLU A 180 -20.19 -3.28 10.48
N ARG A 181 -19.90 -4.28 9.63
CA ARG A 181 -18.56 -4.90 9.51
C ARG A 181 -17.76 -4.42 8.29
N GLY A 182 -18.08 -3.22 7.80
CA GLY A 182 -17.20 -2.44 6.92
C GLY A 182 -16.71 -1.21 7.68
N PHE A 183 -15.57 -1.30 8.36
CA PHE A 183 -14.99 -0.16 9.07
C PHE A 183 -14.41 0.84 8.07
N SER A 184 -15.06 2.00 7.92
CA SER A 184 -14.47 3.21 7.33
C SER A 184 -14.51 4.33 8.36
N CYS A 185 -13.36 4.61 8.97
CA CYS A 185 -13.24 5.68 9.97
C CYS A 185 -12.74 6.96 9.28
N LYS A 186 -13.63 7.94 9.10
CA LYS A 186 -13.28 9.27 8.59
C LYS A 186 -13.50 10.31 9.69
N ALA A 187 -12.40 10.81 10.27
CA ALA A 187 -12.42 11.90 11.24
C ALA A 187 -11.81 13.16 10.61
N THR A 188 -12.56 14.27 10.63
CA THR A 188 -12.08 15.60 10.25
C THR A 188 -12.03 16.49 11.48
N TRP A 189 -10.89 17.15 11.69
CA TRP A 189 -10.71 18.14 12.75
C TRP A 189 -10.21 19.46 12.16
N TRP A 190 -10.78 20.57 12.62
CA TRP A 190 -10.50 21.91 12.09
C TRP A 190 -9.44 22.62 12.92
N GLY A 191 -8.21 22.70 12.39
CA GLY A 191 -7.10 23.42 13.00
C GLY A 191 -5.75 22.85 12.56
N SER A 192 -5.09 23.50 11.60
CA SER A 192 -3.91 23.01 10.84
C SER A 192 -4.20 21.75 10.00
N LYS A 193 -3.78 21.75 8.73
CA LYS A 193 -4.24 20.76 7.73
C LYS A 193 -3.56 19.40 7.94
N PHE A 194 -4.34 18.39 8.31
CA PHE A 194 -3.97 16.97 8.22
C PHE A 194 -4.80 16.31 7.11
N ARG A 195 -4.16 15.50 6.26
CA ARG A 195 -4.86 14.60 5.32
C ARG A 195 -4.56 13.18 5.78
N PHE A 196 -5.59 12.49 6.26
CA PHE A 196 -5.49 11.06 6.54
C PHE A 196 -5.54 10.32 5.20
N ILE A 197 -4.47 9.59 4.87
CA ILE A 197 -4.52 8.58 3.81
C ILE A 197 -4.69 7.25 4.51
N THR A 198 -5.95 6.90 4.74
CA THR A 198 -6.33 5.54 5.12
C THR A 198 -6.28 4.66 3.88
N ALA A 199 -5.21 3.87 3.73
CA ALA A 199 -5.24 2.69 2.88
C ALA A 199 -6.35 1.76 3.43
N SER A 200 -7.50 1.75 2.77
CA SER A 200 -8.63 0.93 3.19
C SER A 200 -8.43 -0.48 2.63
N ALA A 201 -8.24 -1.46 3.51
CA ALA A 201 -8.12 -2.86 3.13
C ALA A 201 -9.44 -3.36 2.51
N VAL A 202 -9.58 -3.24 1.20
CA VAL A 202 -10.51 -4.07 0.43
C VAL A 202 -9.94 -5.48 0.47
N LYS A 203 -10.75 -6.46 0.87
CA LYS A 203 -10.35 -7.88 0.87
C LYS A 203 -10.00 -8.32 -0.55
N SER A 204 -8.73 -8.24 -0.88
CA SER A 204 -8.19 -8.56 -2.19
C SER A 204 -8.47 -10.03 -2.51
N ARG A 205 -8.85 -10.33 -3.77
CA ARG A 205 -8.89 -11.72 -4.28
C ARG A 205 -7.52 -12.41 -4.28
N PHE A 206 -6.46 -11.67 -3.95
CA PHE A 206 -5.06 -12.10 -3.95
C PHE A 206 -4.42 -12.06 -2.57
N GLY A 207 -5.18 -11.70 -1.52
CA GLY A 207 -4.90 -12.25 -0.19
C GLY A 207 -3.72 -11.69 0.60
N ILE A 208 -3.55 -10.37 0.61
CA ILE A 208 -2.69 -9.77 1.62
C ILE A 208 -3.44 -9.91 2.96
N GLY A 209 -3.02 -10.85 3.81
CA GLY A 209 -3.53 -10.95 5.17
C GLY A 209 -3.31 -9.65 5.95
N GLU A 210 -4.14 -9.37 6.96
CA GLU A 210 -4.12 -8.10 7.72
C GLU A 210 -2.78 -7.85 8.45
N LEU A 211 -1.78 -7.29 7.75
CA LEU A 211 -0.75 -6.48 8.40
C LEU A 211 -1.18 -5.02 8.33
N ASP A 212 -1.84 -4.62 9.40
CA ASP A 212 -2.47 -3.33 9.57
C ASP A 212 -1.43 -2.20 9.75
N ILE A 213 -1.24 -1.37 8.71
CA ILE A 213 -0.39 -0.16 8.72
C ILE A 213 -1.14 1.00 8.02
N GLY A 214 -1.03 2.23 8.54
CA GLY A 214 -1.84 3.36 8.07
C GLY A 214 -1.13 4.71 8.21
N PHE A 215 -1.38 5.64 7.28
CA PHE A 215 -0.55 6.83 7.14
C PHE A 215 -1.26 8.09 7.61
N ILE A 216 -0.59 8.83 8.49
CA ILE A 216 -0.93 10.23 8.76
C ILE A 216 0.14 11.08 8.08
N LEU A 217 -0.17 11.53 6.87
CA LEU A 217 0.58 12.60 6.25
C LEU A 217 0.23 13.92 6.96
N SER A 218 1.15 14.32 7.84
CA SER A 218 1.07 15.56 8.60
C SER A 218 1.60 16.72 7.77
N TYR A 219 0.75 17.33 6.93
CA TYR A 219 1.09 18.49 6.08
C TYR A 219 1.41 19.78 6.87
N THR A 220 1.39 19.74 8.21
CA THR A 220 1.53 20.93 9.05
C THR A 220 2.90 21.60 8.94
N TYR A 221 3.96 20.88 8.55
CA TYR A 221 5.27 21.44 8.20
C TYR A 221 5.91 20.63 7.05
N LEU A 222 6.42 21.32 6.03
CA LEU A 222 6.82 20.82 4.69
C LEU A 222 8.07 19.91 4.63
N THR A 223 8.34 19.07 5.65
CA THR A 223 9.67 18.43 5.81
C THR A 223 9.68 16.95 6.19
N GLY A 224 8.53 16.28 6.32
CA GLY A 224 8.54 14.86 6.67
C GLY A 224 7.20 14.14 6.55
N ALA A 225 7.26 12.85 6.20
CA ALA A 225 6.15 11.92 6.33
C ALA A 225 6.30 11.14 7.65
N THR A 226 5.19 10.76 8.28
CA THR A 226 5.20 9.93 9.50
C THR A 226 4.53 8.60 9.22
N VAL A 227 5.29 7.52 9.41
CA VAL A 227 4.81 6.14 9.28
C VAL A 227 4.24 5.69 10.62
N LEU A 228 3.04 5.10 10.60
CA LEU A 228 2.36 4.64 11.80
C LEU A 228 1.83 3.21 11.59
N PRO A 229 2.17 2.25 12.47
CA PRO A 229 1.47 0.98 12.51
C PRO A 229 -0.03 1.24 12.74
N LEU A 230 -0.93 0.57 12.00
CA LEU A 230 -2.36 0.72 12.21
C LEU A 230 -2.80 -0.04 13.47
N SER A 231 -1.97 -0.94 14.02
CA SER A 231 -2.09 -1.38 15.42
C SER A 231 -2.02 -0.20 16.41
N MET A 232 -1.15 0.78 16.15
CA MET A 232 -1.06 2.04 16.90
C MET A 232 -2.32 2.89 16.69
N ILE A 233 -2.77 3.05 15.44
CA ILE A 233 -3.98 3.81 15.08
C ILE A 233 -5.27 3.16 15.65
N ARG A 234 -5.40 1.84 15.58
CA ARG A 234 -6.51 1.05 16.18
C ARG A 234 -6.47 1.17 17.71
N GLY A 235 -5.28 1.18 18.32
CA GLY A 235 -5.08 1.49 19.74
C GLY A 235 -5.58 2.89 20.10
N TRP A 236 -5.14 3.92 19.37
CA TRP A 236 -5.59 5.30 19.57
C TRP A 236 -7.10 5.46 19.39
N TYR A 237 -7.69 4.83 18.36
CA TYR A 237 -9.12 4.88 18.12
C TYR A 237 -9.90 4.27 19.28
N ARG A 238 -9.44 3.14 19.82
CA ARG A 238 -10.03 2.52 21.01
C ARG A 238 -9.92 3.43 22.24
N THR A 239 -8.74 3.97 22.54
CA THR A 239 -8.56 4.90 23.66
C THR A 239 -9.41 6.17 23.50
N ALA A 240 -9.55 6.70 22.29
CA ALA A 240 -10.40 7.86 22.01
C ALA A 240 -11.90 7.58 22.19
N GLN A 241 -12.35 6.34 21.96
CA GLN A 241 -13.70 5.90 22.30
C GLN A 241 -13.89 5.72 23.81
N GLU A 242 -12.88 5.19 24.51
CA GLU A 242 -12.89 4.96 25.96
C GLU A 242 -12.85 6.28 26.77
N ASP A 243 -12.05 7.27 26.35
CA ASP A 243 -11.86 8.58 27.01
C ASP A 243 -13.03 9.57 26.81
N GLY A 244 -14.16 9.13 26.25
CA GLY A 244 -15.42 9.89 26.27
C GLY A 244 -15.34 11.28 25.61
N ALA A 245 -14.59 11.40 24.51
CA ALA A 245 -14.43 12.62 23.70
C ALA A 245 -13.87 13.87 24.40
N ARG A 246 -13.32 13.76 25.63
CA ARG A 246 -12.73 14.89 26.38
C ARG A 246 -11.21 14.84 26.51
N GLY A 247 -10.56 13.78 26.06
CA GLY A 247 -9.11 13.64 26.08
C GLY A 247 -8.40 14.55 25.07
N HIS A 248 -7.73 15.60 25.55
CA HIS A 248 -6.70 16.29 24.78
C HIS A 248 -5.51 15.34 24.55
N PHE A 249 -5.47 14.68 23.39
CA PHE A 249 -4.40 13.74 22.99
C PHE A 249 -3.10 14.48 22.59
N GLN A 250 -2.56 15.28 23.51
CA GLN A 250 -1.39 16.13 23.26
C GLN A 250 -0.08 15.33 23.16
N GLY A 251 0.37 15.13 21.92
CA GLY A 251 1.79 15.15 21.52
C GLY A 251 2.71 13.99 21.93
N LYS A 252 2.37 13.18 22.95
CA LYS A 252 3.29 12.16 23.49
C LYS A 252 3.71 11.03 22.53
N TRP A 253 2.99 10.85 21.43
CA TRP A 253 3.28 9.82 20.41
C TRP A 253 4.40 10.23 19.43
N GLN A 254 4.56 11.53 19.18
CA GLN A 254 5.49 12.08 18.18
C GLN A 254 6.98 11.70 18.31
N PRO A 255 7.55 11.37 19.49
CA PRO A 255 8.96 10.98 19.62
C PRO A 255 9.29 9.56 19.16
N GLY A 256 8.30 8.65 19.10
CA GLY A 256 8.51 7.23 18.79
C GLY A 256 8.01 6.79 17.40
N CYS A 257 7.45 7.71 16.61
CA CYS A 257 6.96 7.41 15.26
C CYS A 257 8.07 7.62 14.24
N LEU A 258 8.21 6.67 13.31
CA LEU A 258 9.19 6.76 12.23
C LEU A 258 8.92 8.00 11.36
N ARG A 259 9.86 8.94 11.37
CA ARG A 259 9.83 10.14 10.52
C ARG A 259 10.73 9.91 9.32
N VAL A 260 10.13 9.97 8.14
CA VAL A 260 10.83 9.94 6.86
C VAL A 260 11.02 11.40 6.42
N PRO A 261 12.24 11.95 6.51
CA PRO A 261 12.50 13.31 6.07
C PRO A 261 12.39 13.34 4.55
N HIS A 262 11.62 14.27 4.01
CA HIS A 262 11.58 14.52 2.58
C HIS A 262 11.78 16.00 2.29
N GLN A 263 12.43 16.26 1.16
CA GLN A 263 12.44 17.55 0.50
C GLN A 263 11.46 17.49 -0.68
N GLY A 264 11.03 18.64 -1.20
CA GLY A 264 10.04 18.71 -2.28
C GLY A 264 8.60 18.87 -1.80
N LEU A 265 7.69 19.13 -2.74
CA LEU A 265 6.26 19.29 -2.46
C LEU A 265 5.56 17.93 -2.36
N PRO A 266 4.49 17.84 -1.54
CA PRO A 266 3.95 16.55 -1.12
C PRO A 266 3.39 15.78 -2.30
N SER A 267 3.64 14.49 -2.24
CA SER A 267 3.53 13.51 -3.32
C SER A 267 3.19 12.16 -2.68
N ALA A 268 2.75 11.19 -3.47
CA ALA A 268 2.14 9.98 -2.90
C ALA A 268 3.13 9.09 -2.14
N ALA A 269 2.61 8.45 -1.09
CA ALA A 269 3.29 7.42 -0.33
C ALA A 269 2.31 6.28 -0.07
N GLU A 270 2.79 5.04 -0.16
CA GLU A 270 1.99 3.82 0.06
C GLU A 270 2.93 2.71 0.55
N VAL A 271 2.38 1.71 1.25
CA VAL A 271 3.15 0.71 2.00
C VAL A 271 2.58 -0.68 1.82
N GLN A 272 3.46 -1.67 1.64
CA GLN A 272 3.11 -3.07 1.46
C GLN A 272 4.11 -3.98 2.19
N GLY A 273 3.61 -4.87 3.04
CA GLY A 273 4.47 -5.67 3.93
C GLY A 273 5.36 -4.75 4.78
N MET A 274 6.67 -4.99 4.76
CA MET A 274 7.68 -4.16 5.47
C MET A 274 8.31 -3.05 4.61
N HIS A 275 7.75 -2.77 3.44
CA HIS A 275 8.29 -1.79 2.50
C HIS A 275 7.38 -0.57 2.39
N ALA A 276 7.97 0.62 2.50
CA ALA A 276 7.30 1.87 2.25
C ALA A 276 7.93 2.60 1.05
N MET A 277 7.11 2.99 0.07
CA MET A 277 7.55 3.82 -1.04
C MET A 277 7.02 5.24 -0.87
N PHE A 278 7.93 6.21 -1.03
CA PHE A 278 7.63 7.64 -1.02
C PHE A 278 8.05 8.20 -2.37
N VAL A 279 7.09 8.72 -3.12
CA VAL A 279 7.37 9.49 -4.33
C VAL A 279 7.36 10.97 -3.95
N SER A 280 8.17 11.78 -4.62
CA SER A 280 8.33 13.22 -4.38
C SER A 280 8.72 13.95 -5.66
N VAL A 281 8.20 15.15 -5.92
CA VAL A 281 8.66 16.00 -7.04
C VAL A 281 9.62 17.05 -6.51
N HIS A 282 10.84 17.02 -7.03
CA HIS A 282 11.91 17.96 -6.70
C HIS A 282 12.12 18.92 -7.87
N ARG A 283 12.37 20.19 -7.58
CA ARG A 283 12.81 21.18 -8.57
C ARG A 283 14.32 21.29 -8.52
N HIS A 284 14.97 21.14 -9.66
CA HIS A 284 16.41 21.31 -9.85
C HIS A 284 16.63 22.33 -10.96
N GLU A 285 16.91 23.59 -10.58
CA GLU A 285 17.13 24.71 -11.50
C GLU A 285 15.98 24.83 -12.54
N ASP A 286 16.21 24.32 -13.75
CA ASP A 286 15.30 24.39 -14.90
C ASP A 286 14.52 23.08 -15.18
N ARG A 287 14.67 22.06 -14.33
CA ARG A 287 13.95 20.77 -14.47
C ARG A 287 13.24 20.33 -13.20
N PHE A 288 12.34 19.37 -13.35
CA PHE A 288 11.72 18.65 -12.25
C PHE A 288 12.15 17.19 -12.31
N ASP A 289 12.50 16.62 -11.15
CA ASP A 289 12.83 15.21 -11.01
C ASP A 289 11.81 14.54 -10.08
N LEU A 290 11.25 13.41 -10.51
CA LEU A 290 10.42 12.51 -9.71
C LEU A 290 11.38 11.61 -8.91
N GLN A 291 11.45 11.84 -7.60
CA GLN A 291 12.28 11.07 -6.68
C GLN A 291 11.41 10.04 -5.95
N ALA A 292 11.66 8.75 -6.19
CA ALA A 292 11.01 7.62 -5.53
C ALA A 292 12.00 6.96 -4.55
N GLY A 293 11.76 7.11 -3.25
CA GLY A 293 12.55 6.49 -2.18
C GLY A 293 11.86 5.25 -1.63
N PHE A 294 12.62 4.16 -1.48
CA PHE A 294 12.16 2.89 -0.92
C PHE A 294 12.77 2.69 0.47
N ILE A 295 11.93 2.38 1.45
CA ILE A 295 12.33 2.16 2.85
C ILE A 295 11.88 0.76 3.29
N ASP A 296 12.86 -0.11 3.55
CA ASP A 296 12.67 -1.33 4.35
C ASP A 296 12.93 -1.00 5.82
N TYR A 297 11.86 -1.03 6.63
CA TYR A 297 11.93 -0.73 8.05
C TYR A 297 12.15 -1.97 8.94
N GLN A 298 12.47 -3.15 8.38
CA GLN A 298 13.04 -4.26 9.15
C GLN A 298 14.39 -3.88 9.76
N THR A 299 15.19 -3.11 9.00
CA THR A 299 16.55 -2.70 9.37
C THR A 299 16.61 -1.83 10.63
N SER A 300 15.49 -1.20 11.02
CA SER A 300 15.40 -0.34 12.20
C SER A 300 14.93 -1.05 13.48
N ARG A 301 15.02 -2.39 13.58
CA ARG A 301 14.78 -3.21 14.79
C ARG A 301 15.81 -2.99 15.93
N GLY A 302 16.14 -1.74 16.24
CA GLY A 302 16.58 -1.35 17.58
C GLY A 302 15.43 -1.46 18.59
N SER A 303 15.68 -1.04 19.84
CA SER A 303 14.59 -0.88 20.83
C SER A 303 13.46 -0.01 20.26
N SER A 304 12.21 -0.25 20.70
CA SER A 304 11.04 0.57 20.31
C SER A 304 11.21 2.07 20.62
N ASP A 305 12.16 2.41 21.49
CA ASP A 305 12.50 3.79 21.86
C ASP A 305 13.50 4.43 20.88
N GLN A 306 13.90 3.71 19.84
CA GLN A 306 14.92 4.09 18.83
C GLN A 306 14.40 3.96 17.39
N TRP A 307 13.12 4.23 17.14
CA TRP A 307 12.64 4.57 15.78
C TRP A 307 13.21 5.92 15.36
N GLY A 308 14.51 5.92 15.03
CA GLY A 308 15.22 7.08 14.53
C GLY A 308 14.68 7.55 13.18
N ILE A 309 15.18 8.71 12.75
CA ILE A 309 14.88 9.26 11.43
C ILE A 309 15.53 8.35 10.37
N VAL A 310 14.77 7.40 9.80
CA VAL A 310 15.23 6.66 8.62
C VAL A 310 15.03 7.56 7.41
N ALA A 311 16.11 8.25 7.03
CA ALA A 311 16.21 8.78 5.68
C ALA A 311 16.24 7.61 4.70
N PRO A 312 15.60 7.73 3.51
CA PRO A 312 15.90 6.82 2.42
C PRO A 312 17.40 6.84 2.16
N ASN A 313 18.04 5.67 2.12
CA ASN A 313 19.42 5.62 1.63
C ASN A 313 19.43 6.13 0.18
N ASN A 314 20.41 6.97 -0.16
CA ASN A 314 20.54 7.51 -1.52
C ASN A 314 20.65 6.41 -2.58
N GLU A 315 21.14 5.22 -2.19
CA GLU A 315 21.22 4.01 -3.03
C GLU A 315 19.84 3.44 -3.38
N ASN A 316 18.84 3.56 -2.49
CA ASN A 316 17.47 3.10 -2.68
C ASN A 316 16.53 4.23 -3.15
N THR A 317 17.11 5.26 -3.78
CA THR A 317 16.38 6.45 -4.22
C THR A 317 16.51 6.59 -5.73
N LEU A 318 15.42 6.32 -6.44
CA LEU A 318 15.35 6.51 -7.88
C LEU A 318 14.98 7.95 -8.22
N ARG A 319 15.54 8.44 -9.34
CA ARG A 319 15.22 9.75 -9.92
C ARG A 319 14.88 9.58 -11.39
N LEU A 320 13.77 10.18 -11.80
CA LEU A 320 13.30 10.24 -13.17
C LEU A 320 13.00 11.70 -13.55
N PRO A 321 13.03 12.09 -14.83
CA PRO A 321 12.46 13.36 -15.25
C PRO A 321 10.95 13.40 -14.94
N ALA A 322 10.54 14.34 -14.07
CA ALA A 322 9.14 14.63 -13.80
C ALA A 322 8.60 15.62 -14.83
N ARG A 323 7.30 15.48 -15.15
CA ARG A 323 6.53 16.46 -15.92
C ARG A 323 5.35 16.96 -15.09
N PRO A 324 5.59 17.67 -13.97
CA PRO A 324 4.49 18.14 -13.13
C PRO A 324 3.68 19.19 -13.88
N ILE A 325 2.40 19.32 -13.52
CA ILE A 325 1.56 20.38 -14.07
C ILE A 325 1.96 21.70 -13.39
N LEU A 326 2.41 22.66 -14.19
CA LEU A 326 2.73 23.98 -13.68
C LEU A 326 1.45 24.80 -13.63
N VAL A 327 1.02 25.18 -12.43
CA VAL A 327 -0.14 26.07 -12.24
C VAL A 327 0.39 27.46 -11.95
N ASP A 328 0.12 28.40 -12.88
CA ASP A 328 0.40 29.81 -12.68
C ASP A 328 -0.41 30.35 -11.49
N ASP A 329 0.29 30.75 -10.43
CA ASP A 329 -0.30 31.41 -9.27
C ASP A 329 -0.51 32.90 -9.61
N THR A 330 -1.55 33.18 -10.40
CA THR A 330 -1.86 34.51 -10.94
C THR A 330 -2.12 35.58 -9.87
N GLU A 331 -2.18 35.22 -8.59
CA GLU A 331 -2.28 36.13 -7.44
C GLU A 331 -0.94 36.79 -7.03
N GLY A 332 0.08 36.77 -7.88
CA GLY A 332 1.23 37.70 -7.77
C GLY A 332 2.27 37.33 -6.70
N ARG A 333 2.48 36.04 -6.46
CA ARG A 333 3.70 35.52 -5.81
C ARG A 333 4.43 34.66 -6.83
N ASP A 334 5.76 34.78 -6.92
CA ASP A 334 6.62 34.03 -7.87
C ASP A 334 6.70 32.51 -7.61
N GLY A 335 5.70 31.94 -6.94
CA GLY A 335 5.60 30.52 -6.62
C GLY A 335 4.83 29.76 -7.69
N ILE A 336 5.53 29.22 -8.69
CA ILE A 336 5.01 28.14 -9.53
C ILE A 336 4.48 27.04 -8.60
N ARG A 337 3.16 26.80 -8.63
CA ARG A 337 2.57 25.70 -7.87
C ARG A 337 2.67 24.43 -8.71
N LEU A 338 3.22 23.38 -8.11
CA LEU A 338 3.15 22.04 -8.66
C LEU A 338 1.73 21.52 -8.46
N GLY A 339 0.97 21.48 -9.55
CA GLY A 339 -0.20 20.64 -9.70
C GLY A 339 0.19 19.27 -10.27
N GLY A 340 -0.82 18.41 -10.39
CA GLY A 340 -0.63 17.02 -10.77
C GLY A 340 -0.85 16.09 -9.59
N ASP A 341 -1.71 15.09 -9.76
CA ASP A 341 -1.80 13.95 -8.86
C ASP A 341 -0.64 12.98 -9.12
N ILE A 342 -0.16 12.33 -8.06
CA ILE A 342 0.72 11.15 -8.15
C ILE A 342 -0.02 10.01 -7.48
N VAL A 343 0.03 8.82 -8.08
CA VAL A 343 -0.54 7.60 -7.53
C VAL A 343 0.55 6.56 -7.42
N VAL A 344 0.70 5.99 -6.23
CA VAL A 344 1.56 4.83 -6.03
C VAL A 344 0.71 3.56 -6.13
N ILE A 345 1.19 2.61 -6.91
CA ILE A 345 0.74 1.22 -6.91
C ILE A 345 1.91 0.42 -6.31
N PRO A 346 1.85 0.03 -5.02
CA PRO A 346 2.96 -0.62 -4.32
C PRO A 346 3.54 -1.75 -5.14
N ASP A 347 4.86 -1.89 -5.13
CA ASP A 347 5.56 -3.01 -5.76
C ASP A 347 5.36 -3.16 -7.28
N HIS A 348 4.75 -2.18 -7.96
CA HIS A 348 4.37 -2.30 -9.38
C HIS A 348 4.55 -1.06 -10.22
N ALA A 349 3.99 0.08 -9.82
CA ALA A 349 3.95 1.25 -10.69
C ALA A 349 3.80 2.57 -9.93
N ILE A 350 4.28 3.63 -10.55
CA ILE A 350 3.99 5.02 -10.17
C ILE A 350 3.26 5.65 -11.34
N LEU A 351 2.09 6.25 -11.10
CA LEU A 351 1.38 7.07 -12.07
C LEU A 351 1.64 8.54 -11.73
N GLN A 352 2.21 9.29 -12.67
CA GLN A 352 2.35 10.74 -12.56
C GLN A 352 1.36 11.41 -13.52
N GLU A 353 0.49 12.28 -13.01
CA GLU A 353 -0.26 13.19 -13.87
C GLU A 353 0.69 14.23 -14.48
N TYR A 354 0.60 14.39 -15.80
CA TYR A 354 1.28 15.41 -16.57
C TYR A 354 0.34 16.08 -17.58
N GLN A 355 0.78 17.21 -18.12
CA GLN A 355 0.12 17.96 -19.18
C GLN A 355 1.17 18.21 -20.28
N GLU A 356 0.77 18.08 -21.54
CA GLU A 356 1.68 18.35 -22.66
C GLU A 356 1.85 19.86 -22.88
N GLU A 357 3.00 20.27 -23.42
CA GLU A 357 3.32 21.68 -23.61
C GLU A 357 2.32 22.36 -24.57
N GLY A 358 1.56 23.33 -24.04
CA GLY A 358 0.46 23.99 -24.77
C GLY A 358 -0.83 23.16 -24.92
N GLY A 359 -0.85 21.91 -24.47
CA GLY A 359 -2.06 21.07 -24.44
C GLY A 359 -2.99 21.43 -23.28
N ILE A 360 -4.30 21.27 -23.48
CA ILE A 360 -5.30 21.36 -22.39
C ILE A 360 -5.53 19.97 -21.75
N GLU A 361 -5.33 18.91 -22.52
CA GLU A 361 -5.47 17.53 -22.06
C GLU A 361 -4.38 17.13 -21.07
N ARG A 362 -4.77 16.25 -20.15
CA ARG A 362 -3.90 15.70 -19.12
C ARG A 362 -3.78 14.20 -19.28
N PHE A 363 -2.67 13.66 -18.81
CA PHE A 363 -2.30 12.27 -19.00
C PHE A 363 -1.68 11.71 -17.73
N TRP A 364 -1.88 10.41 -17.49
CA TRP A 364 -1.07 9.66 -16.54
C TRP A 364 0.12 9.06 -17.29
N GLN A 365 1.34 9.41 -16.90
CA GLN A 365 2.53 8.66 -17.24
C GLN A 365 2.70 7.52 -16.24
N ALA A 366 2.59 6.27 -16.70
CA ALA A 366 2.96 5.12 -15.89
C ALA A 366 4.49 4.94 -15.89
N TYR A 367 5.05 4.58 -14.73
CA TYR A 367 6.43 4.12 -14.58
C TYR A 367 6.40 2.79 -13.82
N TYR A 368 6.80 1.70 -14.47
CA TYR A 368 6.80 0.35 -13.90
C TYR A 368 8.03 0.13 -13.04
N ILE A 369 7.84 -0.43 -11.85
CA ILE A 369 8.91 -0.83 -10.94
C ILE A 369 9.37 -2.22 -11.34
N THR A 370 10.67 -2.38 -11.62
CA THR A 370 11.30 -3.67 -11.91
C THR A 370 12.53 -3.87 -11.04
N ALA A 371 13.07 -5.09 -11.00
CA ALA A 371 14.44 -5.26 -10.53
C ALA A 371 15.41 -4.72 -11.60
N SER A 372 16.59 -4.24 -11.17
CA SER A 372 17.70 -3.95 -12.09
C SER A 372 18.37 -5.25 -12.55
N ASP A 373 18.55 -5.41 -13.87
CA ASP A 373 19.18 -6.56 -14.52
C ASP A 373 20.73 -6.50 -14.47
N GLU A 374 21.33 -6.38 -13.29
CA GLU A 374 22.81 -6.38 -13.10
C GLU A 374 23.50 -7.70 -13.50
#